data_AF-A0A2S9G731-F1
#
_entry.id   AF-A0A2S9G731-F1
#
_cell.length_a   1.000
_cell.length_b   1.000
_cell.length_c   1.000
_cell.angle_alpha   90.00
_cell.angle_beta   90.00
_cell.angle_gamma   90.00
#
_symmetry.space_group_name_H-M   'P 1'
#
loop_
_entity.id
_entity.type
_entity.pdbx_description
1 polymer ?
#
loop_
_entity_poly.entity_id
_entity_poly.type
_entity_poly.pdbx_seq_one_letter_code
_entity_poly.pdbx_strand_id
1 'polypeptide(L)'
;EQAGVGARVLDYRPDLGVLLLGYLDGKTLENNDFQRDGVIAKAARACRALHDGPRFRGRFDMFERQPAYLQTTLDHGFRIPADY
;
A
#
# COMPACT_ATOMS: atom_id res chain seq x y z
N GLU A 1 -13.60 0.64 -2.59
CA GLU A 1 -14.28 -0.47 -1.86
C GLU A 1 -14.83 -1.59 -2.75
N GLN A 2 -14.87 -1.46 -4.08
CA GLN A 2 -15.57 -2.44 -4.93
C GLN A 2 -14.77 -3.70 -5.27
N ALA A 3 -13.43 -3.71 -5.12
CA ALA A 3 -12.61 -4.86 -5.49
C ALA A 3 -12.72 -6.06 -4.50
N GLY A 4 -13.39 -5.89 -3.36
CA GLY A 4 -13.54 -6.95 -2.35
C GLY A 4 -12.25 -7.34 -1.63
N VAL A 5 -11.21 -6.50 -1.69
CA VAL A 5 -9.92 -6.70 -1.03
C VAL A 5 -9.71 -5.61 0.02
N GLY A 6 -9.33 -6.01 1.24
CA GLY A 6 -9.08 -5.14 2.38
C GLY A 6 -10.21 -5.12 3.41
N ALA A 7 -9.98 -4.44 4.53
CA ALA A 7 -11.01 -4.17 5.52
C ALA A 7 -12.08 -3.21 4.96
N ARG A 8 -13.31 -3.33 5.46
CA ARG A 8 -14.39 -2.38 5.13
C ARG A 8 -14.03 -0.98 5.60
N VAL A 9 -14.22 0.03 4.76
CA VAL A 9 -14.13 1.44 5.17
C VAL A 9 -15.44 1.83 5.82
N LEU A 10 -15.36 2.33 7.05
CA LEU A 10 -16.52 2.76 7.82
C LEU A 10 -16.72 4.28 7.74
N ASP A 11 -15.61 5.03 7.68
CA ASP A 11 -15.63 6.50 7.54
C ASP A 11 -14.29 7.02 6.98
N TYR A 12 -14.32 8.21 6.40
CA TYR A 12 -13.13 8.96 5.98
C TYR A 12 -13.32 10.46 6.28
N ARG A 13 -12.43 11.00 7.10
CA ARG A 13 -12.44 12.40 7.57
C ARG A 13 -11.24 13.16 6.98
N PRO A 14 -11.38 13.74 5.77
CA PRO A 14 -10.27 14.42 5.10
C PRO A 14 -9.80 15.67 5.86
N ASP A 15 -10.70 16.32 6.61
CA ASP A 15 -10.40 17.46 7.47
C ASP A 15 -9.45 17.12 8.62
N LEU A 16 -9.42 15.85 9.04
CA LEU A 16 -8.55 15.33 10.09
C LEU A 16 -7.42 14.44 9.55
N GLY A 17 -7.46 14.06 8.27
CA GLY A 17 -6.56 13.07 7.70
C GLY A 17 -6.75 11.66 8.25
N VAL A 18 -7.98 11.31 8.67
CA VAL A 18 -8.28 10.03 9.35
C VAL A 18 -9.11 9.11 8.48
N LEU A 19 -8.78 7.81 8.50
CA LEU A 19 -9.53 6.71 7.88
C LEU A 19 -9.99 5.73 8.96
N LEU A 20 -11.29 5.43 9.01
CA LEU A 20 -11.86 4.45 9.93
C LEU A 20 -12.14 3.13 9.19
N LEU A 21 -11.55 2.04 9.66
CA LEU A 21 -11.66 0.71 9.07
C LEU A 21 -12.29 -0.28 10.06
N GLY A 22 -13.02 -1.25 9.55
CA GLY A 22 -13.44 -2.41 10.34
C GLY A 22 -12.21 -3.21 10.81
N TYR A 23 -12.18 -3.55 12.10
CA TYR A 23 -11.12 -4.39 12.65
C TYR A 23 -11.22 -5.81 12.06
N LEU A 24 -10.08 -6.34 11.61
CA LEU A 24 -9.95 -7.73 11.17
C LEU A 24 -9.19 -8.50 12.24
N ASP A 25 -9.86 -9.45 12.88
CA ASP A 25 -9.19 -10.39 13.78
C ASP A 25 -8.36 -11.37 12.94
N GLY A 26 -7.05 -11.18 12.95
CA GLY A 26 -6.12 -11.94 12.11
C GLY A 26 -4.66 -11.64 12.40
N LYS A 27 -3.79 -12.39 11.73
CA LYS A 27 -2.34 -12.22 11.82
C LYS A 27 -1.83 -11.29 10.72
N THR A 28 -1.11 -10.23 11.10
CA THR A 28 -0.24 -9.48 10.17
C THR A 28 0.91 -10.36 9.74
N LEU A 29 1.06 -10.56 8.43
CA LEU A 29 2.13 -11.40 7.89
C LEU A 29 3.48 -10.70 7.98
N GLU A 30 4.52 -11.46 8.31
CA GLU A 30 5.92 -11.05 8.25
C GLU A 30 6.69 -11.86 7.18
N ASN A 31 7.95 -11.51 6.91
CA ASN A 31 8.74 -12.16 5.85
C ASN A 31 8.79 -13.68 5.97
N ASN A 32 8.92 -14.20 7.20
CA ASN A 32 9.00 -15.64 7.44
C ASN A 32 7.67 -16.36 7.15
N ASP A 33 6.53 -15.69 7.27
CA ASP A 33 5.23 -16.31 7.02
C ASP A 33 5.04 -16.77 5.58
N PHE A 34 5.75 -16.16 4.63
CA PHE A 34 5.71 -16.52 3.21
C PHE A 34 6.42 -17.83 2.88
N GLN A 35 7.22 -18.37 3.82
CA GLN A 35 7.80 -19.71 3.68
C GLN A 35 6.79 -20.83 3.97
N ARG A 36 5.64 -20.50 4.58
CA ARG A 36 4.59 -21.50 4.86
C ARG A 36 3.80 -21.79 3.59
N ASP A 37 3.54 -23.07 3.37
CA ASP A 37 2.78 -23.55 2.21
C ASP A 37 1.44 -22.81 2.07
N GLY A 38 1.16 -22.38 0.85
CA GLY A 38 -0.10 -21.73 0.47
C GLY A 38 -0.21 -20.23 0.79
N VAL A 39 0.69 -19.63 1.57
CA VAL A 39 0.63 -18.19 1.89
C VAL A 39 0.89 -17.32 0.65
N ILE A 40 1.90 -17.67 -0.15
CA ILE A 40 2.18 -16.99 -1.43
C ILE A 40 0.96 -17.08 -2.36
N ALA A 41 0.36 -18.27 -2.48
CA ALA A 41 -0.82 -18.47 -3.32
C ALA A 41 -2.03 -17.64 -2.85
N LYS A 42 -2.21 -17.50 -1.52
CA LYS A 42 -3.24 -16.63 -0.94
C LYS A 42 -3.01 -15.16 -1.28
N ALA A 43 -1.78 -14.67 -1.11
CA ALA A 43 -1.43 -13.29 -1.46
C ALA A 43 -1.62 -13.01 -2.96
N ALA A 44 -1.17 -13.92 -3.83
CA ALA A 44 -1.33 -13.81 -5.27
C ALA A 44 -2.80 -13.71 -5.70
N ARG A 45 -3.71 -14.47 -5.07
CA ARG A 45 -5.15 -14.36 -5.32
C ARG A 45 -5.71 -13.00 -4.91
N ALA A 46 -5.29 -12.45 -3.77
CA ALA A 46 -5.71 -11.13 -3.34
C ALA A 46 -5.20 -10.02 -4.29
N CYS A 47 -3.94 -10.09 -4.72
CA CYS A 47 -3.40 -9.16 -5.72
C CYS A 47 -4.17 -9.23 -7.04
N ARG A 48 -4.50 -10.44 -7.51
CA ARG A 48 -5.29 -10.62 -8.73
C ARG A 48 -6.69 -10.00 -8.61
N ALA A 49 -7.40 -10.29 -7.52
CA ALA A 49 -8.71 -9.70 -7.27
C ALA A 49 -8.65 -8.16 -7.22
N LEU A 50 -7.58 -7.59 -6.66
CA LEU A 50 -7.37 -6.15 -6.64
C LEU A 50 -7.13 -5.58 -8.05
N HIS A 51 -6.32 -6.25 -8.86
CA HIS A 51 -6.00 -5.80 -10.23
C HIS A 51 -7.16 -5.95 -11.20
N ASP A 52 -8.02 -6.95 -11.00
CA ASP A 52 -9.23 -7.17 -11.80
C ASP A 52 -10.37 -6.21 -11.42
N GLY A 53 -10.22 -5.48 -10.30
CA GLY A 53 -11.17 -4.48 -9.83
C GLY A 53 -11.15 -3.17 -10.63
N PRO A 54 -12.04 -2.21 -10.28
CA PRO A 54 -12.08 -0.91 -10.92
C PRO A 54 -10.76 -0.15 -10.77
N ARG A 55 -10.41 0.65 -11.78
CA ARG A 55 -9.20 1.48 -11.75
C ARG A 55 -9.22 2.45 -10.57
N PHE A 56 -8.07 2.61 -9.93
CA PHE A 56 -7.86 3.69 -8.98
C PHE A 56 -7.97 5.05 -9.68
N ARG A 57 -8.40 6.08 -8.93
CA ARG A 57 -8.42 7.47 -9.40
C ARG A 57 -7.03 7.98 -9.75
N GLY A 58 -6.01 7.56 -8.98
CA GLY A 58 -4.62 7.95 -9.18
C GLY A 58 -3.86 6.94 -10.07
N ARG A 59 -2.82 7.44 -10.74
CA ARG A 59 -1.81 6.63 -11.42
C ARG A 59 -0.55 6.58 -10.56
N PHE A 60 0.05 5.40 -10.47
CA PHE A 60 1.40 5.24 -9.91
C PHE A 60 2.39 5.10 -11.07
N ASP A 61 3.45 5.89 -11.03
CA ASP A 61 4.55 5.84 -11.99
C ASP A 61 5.87 6.08 -11.25
N MET A 62 6.75 5.09 -11.27
CA MET A 62 8.01 5.18 -10.55
C MET A 62 8.95 6.23 -11.15
N PHE A 63 8.86 6.48 -12.47
CA PHE A 63 9.67 7.49 -13.15
C PHE A 63 9.25 8.92 -12.79
N GLU A 64 8.01 9.13 -12.37
CA GLU A 64 7.55 10.40 -11.80
C GLU A 64 7.84 10.49 -10.30
N ARG A 65 7.73 9.37 -9.56
CA ARG A 65 7.83 9.35 -8.10
C ARG A 65 9.26 9.49 -7.59
N GLN A 66 10.24 8.80 -8.19
CA GLN A 66 11.63 8.84 -7.72
C GLN A 66 12.21 10.26 -7.73
N PRO A 67 12.12 11.04 -8.84
CA PRO A 67 12.63 12.41 -8.85
C PRO A 67 11.92 13.31 -7.83
N ALA A 68 10.61 13.11 -7.60
CA ALA A 68 9.87 13.88 -6.61
C ALA A 68 10.32 13.62 -5.16
N TYR A 69 10.66 12.36 -4.82
CA TYR A 69 11.24 12.04 -3.52
C TYR A 69 12.64 12.63 -3.33
N LEU A 70 13.46 12.60 -4.39
CA LEU A 70 14.77 13.26 -4.37
C LEU A 70 14.61 14.76 -4.16
N GLN A 71 13.71 15.42 -4.90
CA GLN A 71 13.45 16.84 -4.76
C GLN A 71 13.01 17.21 -3.33
N THR A 72 12.10 16.43 -2.74
CA THR A 72 11.68 16.62 -1.33
C THR A 72 12.87 16.54 -0.38
N THR A 73 13.79 15.59 -0.60
CA THR A 73 15.01 15.47 0.21
C THR A 73 15.90 16.69 0.08
N LEU A 74 16.12 17.18 -1.15
CA LEU A 74 16.95 18.35 -1.42
C LEU A 74 16.32 19.63 -0.82
N ASP A 75 15.02 19.83 -1.00
CA ASP A 75 14.29 21.01 -0.52
C ASP A 75 14.31 21.14 1.01
N HIS A 76 14.31 19.99 1.72
CA HIS A 76 14.31 19.94 3.18
C HIS A 76 15.67 19.62 3.79
N GLY A 77 16.72 19.44 2.98
CA GLY A 77 18.08 19.16 3.44
C GLY A 77 18.24 17.82 4.16
N PHE A 78 17.44 16.79 3.82
CA PHE A 78 17.62 15.46 4.42
C PHE A 78 18.91 14.81 3.91
N ARG A 79 19.54 13.98 4.77
CA ARG A 79 20.75 13.25 4.42
C ARG A 79 20.43 12.14 3.42
N ILE A 80 21.14 12.14 2.29
CA ILE A 80 21.18 11.00 1.35
C ILE A 80 22.47 10.21 1.62
N PRO A 81 22.39 8.89 1.91
CA PRO A 81 23.57 8.03 1.98
C PRO A 81 24.36 8.03 0.66
N ALA A 82 25.69 7.90 0.74
CA ALA A 82 26.54 7.93 -0.46
C ALA A 82 26.38 6.69 -1.37
N ASP A 83 25.79 5.63 -0.83
CA ASP A 83 25.52 4.34 -1.48
C ASP A 83 24.06 4.17 -1.93
N TYR A 84 23.29 5.26 -1.91
CA TYR A 84 21.90 5.30 -2.38
C TYR A 84 21.81 5.38 -3.91
#